data_AF-A0A6L2NCV9-F1
#
_entry.id   AF-A0A6L2NCV9-F1
#
_cell.length_a   1.000
_cell.length_b   1.000
_cell.length_c   1.000
_cell.angle_alpha   90.00
_cell.angle_beta   90.00
_cell.angle_gamma   90.00
#
_symmetry.space_group_name_H-M   'P 1'
#
loop_
_entity.id
_entity.type
_entity.pdbx_description
1 polymer ?
#
loop_
_entity_poly.entity_id
_entity_poly.type
_entity_poly.pdbx_seq_one_letter_code
_entity_poly.pdbx_strand_id
1 'polypeptide(L)'
;MILTRDLRKNNEAKMVIYIALPRKEYERIFMYNTAKEIWRTLLITHQGNNQVKDNKIGLLVQQYEQFVVSKDESIDSAFARFNTIITSIKAIDEGYSSKNYVRKFLRAIHPKWREKVTKIEESKDLTSLALDELIENLKAHKMIIKKDSKIVKAKVERKSIALKA
;
A
#
# COMPACT_ATOMS: atom_id res chain seq x y z
N MET A 1 -6.20 49.09 13.85
CA MET A 1 -4.74 48.96 13.61
C MET A 1 -4.29 47.54 13.20
N ILE A 2 -4.97 46.46 13.64
CA ILE A 2 -4.61 45.07 13.27
C ILE A 2 -4.97 44.77 11.80
N LEU A 3 -6.19 45.10 11.36
CA LEU A 3 -6.66 44.92 9.96
C LEU A 3 -5.74 45.57 8.90
N THR A 4 -5.22 46.76 9.18
CA THR A 4 -4.32 47.50 8.27
C THR A 4 -2.93 46.86 8.15
N ARG A 5 -2.47 46.19 9.22
CA ARG A 5 -1.17 45.51 9.24
C ARG A 5 -1.21 44.21 8.44
N ASP A 6 -2.31 43.47 8.53
CA ASP A 6 -2.48 42.22 7.78
C ASP A 6 -2.68 42.46 6.28
N LEU A 7 -3.40 43.52 5.90
CA LEU A 7 -3.54 43.91 4.49
C LEU A 7 -2.20 44.30 3.85
N ARG A 8 -1.36 45.07 4.58
CA ARG A 8 -0.03 45.45 4.10
C ARG A 8 0.85 44.22 3.86
N LYS A 9 0.93 43.31 4.82
CA LYS A 9 1.69 42.06 4.68
C LYS A 9 1.19 41.20 3.52
N ASN A 10 -0.12 41.13 3.32
CA ASN A 10 -0.72 40.44 2.19
C ASN A 10 -0.23 41.04 0.86
N ASN A 11 -0.28 42.36 0.70
CA ASN A 11 0.15 43.03 -0.52
C ASN A 11 1.66 42.88 -0.78
N GLU A 12 2.50 42.97 0.25
CA GLU A 12 3.94 42.71 0.15
C GLU A 12 4.20 41.27 -0.34
N ALA A 13 3.53 40.27 0.24
CA ALA A 13 3.65 38.89 -0.19
C ALA A 13 3.18 38.67 -1.64
N LYS A 14 2.10 39.33 -2.07
CA LYS A 14 1.64 39.28 -3.48
C LYS A 14 2.71 39.80 -4.43
N MET A 15 3.31 40.95 -4.13
CA MET A 15 4.34 41.55 -4.99
C MET A 15 5.55 40.64 -5.13
N VAL A 16 6.03 40.04 -4.03
CA VAL A 16 7.15 39.08 -4.08
C VAL A 16 6.81 37.89 -4.98
N ILE A 17 5.60 37.33 -4.86
CA ILE A 17 5.17 36.22 -5.71
C ILE A 17 5.10 36.66 -7.19
N TYR A 18 4.54 37.82 -7.49
CA TYR A 18 4.42 38.30 -8.87
C TYR A 18 5.78 38.52 -9.55
N ILE A 19 6.77 39.05 -8.82
CA ILE A 19 8.12 39.28 -9.35
C ILE A 19 8.84 37.95 -9.63
N ALA A 20 8.54 36.90 -8.86
CA ALA A 20 9.16 35.60 -9.00
C ALA A 20 8.59 34.75 -10.16
N LEU A 21 7.47 35.15 -10.77
CA LEU A 21 6.76 34.34 -11.76
C LEU A 21 6.96 34.82 -13.19
N PRO A 22 7.05 33.90 -14.17
CA PRO A 22 6.97 34.27 -15.58
C PRO A 22 5.57 34.81 -15.90
N ARG A 23 5.48 35.68 -16.90
CA ARG A 23 4.23 36.36 -17.32
C ARG A 23 3.02 35.42 -17.47
N LYS A 24 3.24 34.24 -18.06
CA LYS A 24 2.20 33.22 -18.26
C LYS A 24 1.58 32.71 -16.95
N GLU A 25 2.38 32.55 -15.90
CA GLU A 25 1.90 32.12 -14.58
C GLU A 25 1.22 33.28 -13.84
N TYR A 26 1.80 34.49 -13.95
CA TYR A 26 1.19 35.72 -13.42
C TYR A 26 -0.23 35.93 -13.96
N GLU A 27 -0.44 35.82 -15.27
CA GLU A 27 -1.75 36.01 -15.94
C GLU A 27 -2.82 35.02 -15.45
N ARG A 28 -2.44 33.92 -14.80
CA ARG A 28 -3.39 32.97 -14.19
C ARG A 28 -3.79 33.34 -12.76
N ILE A 29 -2.96 34.09 -12.03
CA ILE A 29 -3.10 34.29 -10.58
C ILE A 29 -3.26 35.75 -10.12
N PHE A 30 -2.76 36.73 -10.89
CA PHE A 30 -3.67 37.76 -11.40
C PHE A 30 -4.74 38.35 -10.48
N MET A 31 -5.93 37.80 -10.68
CA MET A 31 -7.23 38.23 -10.17
C MET A 31 -7.49 37.81 -8.72
N TYR A 32 -6.61 37.03 -8.10
CA TYR A 32 -6.78 36.62 -6.71
C TYR A 32 -6.45 37.75 -5.73
N ASN A 33 -7.26 37.87 -4.68
CA ASN A 33 -7.21 39.00 -3.75
C ASN A 33 -6.12 38.82 -2.69
N THR A 34 -5.86 37.58 -2.27
CA THR A 34 -4.92 37.28 -1.20
C THR A 34 -3.69 36.52 -1.70
N ALA A 35 -2.53 36.77 -1.07
CA ALA A 35 -1.32 35.98 -1.30
C ALA A 35 -1.55 34.48 -0.99
N LYS A 36 -2.45 34.16 -0.06
CA LYS A 36 -2.84 32.79 0.28
C LYS A 36 -3.55 32.08 -0.86
N GLU A 37 -4.51 32.73 -1.52
CA GLU A 37 -5.21 32.18 -2.69
C GLU A 37 -4.26 31.97 -3.87
N ILE A 38 -3.38 32.96 -4.11
CA ILE A 38 -2.33 32.87 -5.12
C ILE A 38 -1.43 31.67 -4.86
N TRP A 39 -0.86 31.57 -3.65
CA TRP A 39 0.02 30.48 -3.27
C TRP A 39 -0.67 29.12 -3.39
N ARG A 40 -1.92 29.01 -2.93
CA ARG A 40 -2.72 27.78 -3.05
C ARG A 40 -2.96 27.39 -4.51
N THR A 41 -3.21 28.35 -5.40
CA THR A 41 -3.43 28.09 -6.83
C THR A 41 -2.15 27.64 -7.52
N LEU A 42 -1.01 28.26 -7.20
CA LEU A 42 0.30 27.84 -7.69
C LEU A 42 0.63 26.42 -7.21
N LEU A 43 0.38 26.13 -5.94
CA LEU A 43 0.57 24.79 -5.36
C LEU A 43 -0.27 23.74 -6.11
N ILE A 44 -1.56 24.00 -6.32
CA ILE A 44 -2.46 23.09 -7.07
C ILE A 44 -2.00 22.93 -8.52
N THR A 45 -1.58 24.02 -9.17
CA THR A 45 -1.18 24.01 -10.58
C THR A 45 0.09 23.19 -10.82
N HIS A 46 1.08 23.36 -9.95
CA HIS A 46 2.42 22.79 -10.17
C HIS A 46 2.66 21.48 -9.41
N GLN A 47 2.04 21.31 -8.25
CA GLN A 47 2.22 20.11 -7.41
C GLN A 47 0.95 19.24 -7.34
N GLY A 48 -0.17 19.70 -7.90
CA GLY A 48 -1.47 19.07 -7.73
C GLY A 48 -2.10 19.42 -6.37
N ASN A 49 -3.32 18.94 -6.14
CA ASN A 49 -3.96 19.12 -4.83
C ASN A 49 -3.32 18.17 -3.81
N ASN A 50 -2.47 18.69 -2.92
CA ASN A 50 -1.84 17.90 -1.84
C ASN A 50 -2.88 17.13 -1.02
N GLN A 51 -4.07 17.69 -0.79
CA GLN A 51 -5.15 17.00 -0.10
C GLN A 51 -5.63 15.74 -0.84
N VAL A 52 -5.62 15.75 -2.18
CA VAL A 52 -5.97 14.56 -2.99
C VAL A 52 -4.88 13.51 -2.90
N LYS A 53 -3.60 13.93 -2.90
CA LYS A 53 -2.46 13.03 -2.69
C LYS A 53 -2.52 12.39 -1.30
N ASP A 54 -2.72 13.19 -0.25
CA ASP A 54 -2.82 12.73 1.14
C ASP A 54 -3.99 11.77 1.33
N ASN A 55 -5.17 12.09 0.76
CA ASN A 55 -6.33 11.20 0.79
C ASN A 55 -6.06 9.87 0.08
N LYS A 56 -5.37 9.90 -1.07
CA LYS A 56 -5.00 8.69 -1.82
C LYS A 56 -4.01 7.82 -1.05
N ILE A 57 -2.99 8.43 -0.44
CA ILE A 57 -2.05 7.74 0.45
C ILE A 57 -2.82 7.13 1.62
N GLY A 58 -3.68 7.90 2.29
CA GLY A 58 -4.47 7.44 3.43
C GLY A 58 -5.33 6.21 3.09
N LEU A 59 -6.00 6.22 1.93
CA LEU A 59 -6.78 5.08 1.46
C LEU A 59 -5.90 3.84 1.19
N LEU A 60 -4.76 4.01 0.53
CA LEU A 60 -3.84 2.91 0.25
C LEU A 60 -3.22 2.33 1.53
N VAL A 61 -2.84 3.19 2.48
CA VAL A 61 -2.35 2.77 3.80
C VAL A 61 -3.44 2.01 4.56
N GLN A 62 -4.69 2.46 4.50
CA GLN A 62 -5.79 1.72 5.09
C GLN A 62 -5.97 0.34 4.44
N GLN A 63 -5.92 0.25 3.11
CA GLN A 63 -5.99 -1.03 2.38
C GLN A 63 -4.83 -1.96 2.74
N TYR A 64 -3.63 -1.41 2.89
CA TYR A 64 -2.46 -2.14 3.36
C TYR A 64 -2.67 -2.65 4.80
N GLU A 65 -3.16 -1.80 5.69
CA GLU A 65 -3.34 -2.15 7.09
C GLU A 65 -4.43 -3.20 7.31
N GLN A 66 -5.50 -3.12 6.52
CA GLN A 66 -6.65 -4.04 6.54
C GLN A 66 -6.48 -5.22 5.56
N PHE A 67 -5.28 -5.42 5.00
CA PHE A 67 -5.05 -6.47 4.02
C PHE A 67 -5.26 -7.86 4.63
N VAL A 68 -6.14 -8.65 4.01
CA VAL A 68 -6.46 -10.03 4.37
C VAL A 68 -6.52 -10.87 3.10
N VAL A 69 -5.97 -12.09 3.17
CA VAL A 69 -6.05 -13.07 2.10
C VAL A 69 -7.34 -13.88 2.24
N SER A 70 -8.17 -13.86 1.19
CA SER A 70 -9.45 -14.57 1.22
C SER A 70 -9.26 -16.09 1.20
N LYS A 71 -10.24 -16.85 1.70
CA LYS A 71 -10.13 -18.33 1.82
C LYS A 71 -9.87 -19.01 0.47
N ASP A 72 -10.49 -18.50 -0.59
CA ASP A 72 -10.43 -19.06 -1.94
C ASP A 72 -9.43 -18.32 -2.85
N GLU A 73 -8.77 -17.28 -2.33
CA GLU A 73 -7.75 -16.54 -3.04
C GLU A 73 -6.44 -17.35 -3.12
N SER A 74 -5.79 -17.30 -4.29
CA SER A 74 -4.48 -17.91 -4.47
C SER A 74 -3.38 -17.05 -3.84
N ILE A 75 -2.28 -17.67 -3.41
CA ILE A 75 -1.13 -16.93 -2.87
C ILE A 75 -0.57 -15.95 -3.91
N ASP A 76 -0.56 -16.32 -5.20
CA ASP A 76 -0.18 -15.44 -6.30
C ASP A 76 -1.06 -14.20 -6.42
N SER A 77 -2.38 -14.38 -6.40
CA SER A 77 -3.34 -13.27 -6.46
C SER A 77 -3.19 -12.34 -5.26
N ALA A 78 -3.07 -12.92 -4.07
CA ALA A 78 -2.87 -12.16 -2.84
C ALA A 78 -1.57 -11.36 -2.89
N PHE A 79 -0.48 -11.98 -3.35
CA PHE A 79 0.81 -11.33 -3.49
C PHE A 79 0.77 -10.18 -4.49
N ALA A 80 0.15 -10.38 -5.66
CA ALA A 80 -0.01 -9.34 -6.67
C ALA A 80 -0.78 -8.12 -6.13
N ARG A 81 -1.90 -8.35 -5.42
CA ARG A 81 -2.67 -7.28 -4.75
C ARG A 81 -1.82 -6.55 -3.71
N PHE A 82 -1.12 -7.29 -2.85
CA PHE A 82 -0.27 -6.72 -1.82
C PHE A 82 0.86 -5.86 -2.40
N ASN A 83 1.56 -6.35 -3.42
CA ASN A 83 2.59 -5.60 -4.14
C ASN A 83 2.03 -4.37 -4.84
N THR A 84 0.82 -4.46 -5.42
CA THR A 84 0.18 -3.32 -6.07
C THR A 84 -0.07 -2.19 -5.07
N ILE A 85 -0.50 -2.51 -3.85
CA ILE A 85 -0.71 -1.51 -2.79
C ILE A 85 0.63 -0.87 -2.41
N ILE A 86 1.67 -1.67 -2.14
CA ILE A 86 2.99 -1.18 -1.72
C ILE A 86 3.60 -0.28 -2.80
N THR A 87 3.59 -0.73 -4.05
CA THR A 87 4.15 0.04 -5.18
C THR A 87 3.37 1.32 -5.44
N SER A 88 2.04 1.29 -5.29
CA SER A 88 1.20 2.48 -5.41
C SER A 88 1.49 3.52 -4.32
N ILE A 89 1.75 3.08 -3.08
CA ILE A 89 2.15 4.01 -2.00
C ILE A 89 3.51 4.61 -2.33
N LYS A 90 4.51 3.78 -2.65
CA LYS A 90 5.88 4.23 -2.96
C LYS A 90 5.96 5.17 -4.16
N ALA A 91 5.07 5.01 -5.14
CA ALA A 91 4.99 5.91 -6.30
C ALA A 91 4.48 7.32 -5.94
N ILE A 92 3.84 7.50 -4.79
CA ILE A 92 3.33 8.80 -4.32
C ILE A 92 4.22 9.34 -3.18
N ASP A 93 4.70 8.45 -2.32
CA ASP A 93 5.60 8.74 -1.20
C ASP A 93 6.81 7.80 -1.26
N GLU A 94 7.89 8.26 -1.92
CA GLU A 94 9.14 7.51 -2.06
C GLU A 94 9.79 7.19 -0.71
N GLY A 95 9.50 7.98 0.33
CA GLY A 95 9.98 7.78 1.69
C GLY A 95 9.21 6.71 2.46
N TYR A 96 8.13 6.16 1.91
CA TYR A 96 7.31 5.18 2.60
C TYR A 96 8.07 3.88 2.88
N SER A 97 8.28 3.62 4.18
CA SER A 97 8.89 2.39 4.67
C SER A 97 8.02 1.77 5.76
N SER A 98 7.43 0.61 5.44
CA SER A 98 6.76 -0.22 6.43
C SER A 98 7.77 -1.06 7.21
N LYS A 99 7.53 -1.21 8.52
CA LYS A 99 8.46 -1.86 9.46
C LYS A 99 8.79 -3.31 9.12
N ASN A 100 7.99 -4.02 8.32
CA ASN A 100 8.32 -5.34 7.73
C ASN A 100 7.18 -5.87 6.81
N TYR A 101 7.38 -5.94 5.49
CA TYR A 101 6.38 -6.46 4.55
C TYR A 101 6.11 -7.97 4.70
N VAL A 102 7.13 -8.77 5.02
CA VAL A 102 7.01 -10.23 5.24
C VAL A 102 6.09 -10.53 6.41
N ARG A 103 6.32 -9.89 7.57
CA ARG A 103 5.44 -10.05 8.75
C ARG A 103 4.03 -9.60 8.47
N LYS A 104 3.85 -8.50 7.72
CA LYS A 104 2.52 -8.02 7.36
C LYS A 104 1.79 -9.06 6.51
N PHE A 105 2.45 -9.59 5.48
CA PHE A 105 1.87 -10.60 4.61
C PHE A 105 1.52 -11.87 5.37
N LEU A 106 2.43 -12.40 6.20
CA LEU A 106 2.18 -13.60 7.03
C LEU A 106 0.95 -13.46 7.93
N ARG A 107 0.75 -12.30 8.56
CA ARG A 107 -0.42 -12.01 9.41
C ARG A 107 -1.74 -11.96 8.63
N ALA A 108 -1.68 -11.62 7.34
CA ALA A 108 -2.85 -11.57 6.47
C ALA A 108 -3.27 -12.95 5.94
N ILE A 109 -2.40 -13.97 6.04
CA ILE A 109 -2.70 -15.31 5.54
C ILE A 109 -3.76 -15.96 6.42
N HIS A 110 -4.72 -16.65 5.78
CA HIS A 110 -5.79 -17.38 6.46
C HIS A 110 -5.25 -18.35 7.53
N PRO A 111 -5.91 -18.47 8.71
CA PRO A 111 -5.48 -19.34 9.82
C PRO A 111 -5.22 -20.82 9.49
N LYS A 112 -5.70 -21.29 8.34
CA LYS A 112 -5.47 -22.66 7.85
C LYS A 112 -3.99 -22.93 7.52
N TRP A 113 -3.21 -21.87 7.38
CA TRP A 113 -1.77 -21.92 7.14
C TRP A 113 -0.94 -21.73 8.41
N ARG A 114 -1.58 -21.60 9.58
CA ARG A 114 -0.91 -21.23 10.85
C ARG A 114 0.30 -22.11 11.14
N GLU A 115 0.17 -23.44 11.03
CA GLU A 115 1.30 -24.36 11.27
C GLU A 115 2.51 -24.07 10.38
N LYS A 116 2.30 -23.71 9.11
CA LYS A 116 3.39 -23.36 8.20
C LYS A 116 3.95 -21.98 8.50
N VAL A 117 3.09 -21.00 8.82
CA VAL A 117 3.51 -19.65 9.23
C VAL A 117 4.42 -19.75 10.46
N THR A 118 4.02 -20.52 11.48
CA THR A 118 4.83 -20.77 12.68
C THR A 118 6.17 -21.42 12.34
N LYS A 119 6.19 -22.47 11.49
CA LYS A 119 7.46 -23.07 11.06
C LYS A 119 8.38 -22.09 10.33
N ILE A 120 7.84 -21.18 9.53
CA ILE A 120 8.64 -20.13 8.86
C ILE A 120 9.18 -19.13 9.89
N GLU A 121 8.33 -18.69 10.83
CA GLU A 121 8.71 -17.79 11.92
C GLU A 121 9.81 -18.38 12.82
N GLU A 122 9.79 -19.69 13.06
CA GLU A 122 10.79 -20.39 13.86
C GLU A 122 12.10 -20.68 13.11
N SER A 123 12.05 -20.88 11.79
CA SER A 123 13.21 -21.31 10.99
C SER A 123 13.93 -20.20 10.25
N LYS A 124 13.31 -19.01 10.11
CA LYS A 124 13.86 -17.90 9.34
C LYS A 124 13.83 -16.59 10.10
N ASP A 125 14.88 -15.79 9.93
CA ASP A 125 14.86 -14.40 10.36
C ASP A 125 13.99 -13.56 9.42
N LEU A 126 12.80 -13.19 9.90
CA LEU A 126 11.85 -12.40 9.13
C LEU A 126 12.33 -10.97 8.84
N THR A 127 13.37 -10.48 9.51
CA THR A 127 13.89 -9.13 9.26
C THR A 127 14.76 -9.05 8.01
N SER A 128 15.42 -10.16 7.66
CA SER A 128 16.27 -10.29 6.47
C SER A 128 15.60 -11.04 5.31
N LEU A 129 14.52 -11.79 5.58
CA LEU A 129 13.79 -12.55 4.57
C LEU A 129 13.19 -11.65 3.47
N ALA A 130 13.46 -11.97 2.21
CA ALA A 130 12.83 -11.30 1.08
C ALA A 130 11.36 -11.75 0.92
N LEU A 131 10.50 -10.83 0.47
CA LEU A 131 9.09 -11.13 0.28
C LEU A 131 8.86 -12.19 -0.81
N ASP A 132 9.58 -12.11 -1.93
CA ASP A 132 9.51 -13.11 -3.00
C ASP A 132 9.90 -14.51 -2.50
N GLU A 133 10.96 -14.60 -1.69
CA GLU A 133 11.38 -15.86 -1.07
C GLU A 133 10.27 -16.44 -0.17
N LEU A 134 9.59 -15.60 0.62
CA LEU A 134 8.43 -16.04 1.40
C LEU A 134 7.35 -16.65 0.50
N ILE A 135 7.02 -16.00 -0.62
CA ILE A 135 5.98 -16.45 -1.54
C ILE A 135 6.31 -17.81 -2.14
N GLU A 136 7.57 -18.03 -2.54
CA GLU A 136 8.04 -19.33 -3.05
C GLU A 136 7.91 -20.44 -2.00
N ASN A 137 8.27 -20.15 -0.74
CA ASN A 137 8.14 -21.10 0.37
C ASN A 137 6.68 -21.51 0.63
N LEU A 138 5.74 -20.56 0.52
CA LEU A 138 4.31 -20.81 0.67
C LEU A 138 3.75 -21.64 -0.49
N LYS A 139 4.18 -21.36 -1.73
CA LYS A 139 3.79 -22.13 -2.92
C LYS A 139 4.26 -23.58 -2.87
N ALA A 140 5.53 -23.80 -2.53
CA ALA A 140 6.10 -25.14 -2.41
C ALA A 140 5.31 -25.99 -1.39
N HIS A 141 4.93 -25.40 -0.26
CA HIS A 141 4.13 -26.08 0.75
C HIS A 141 2.71 -26.42 0.28
N LYS A 142 2.07 -25.54 -0.49
CA LYS A 142 0.74 -25.81 -1.09
C LYS A 142 0.77 -27.08 -1.94
N MET A 143 1.84 -27.30 -2.70
CA MET A 143 1.99 -28.46 -3.56
C MET A 143 2.10 -29.77 -2.74
N ILE A 144 2.84 -29.72 -1.63
CA ILE A 144 2.99 -30.86 -0.70
C ILE A 144 1.63 -31.23 -0.08
N ILE A 145 0.91 -30.27 0.51
CA ILE A 145 -0.43 -30.50 1.10
C ILE A 145 -1.39 -31.09 0.05
N LYS A 146 -1.37 -30.57 -1.18
CA LYS A 146 -2.25 -31.07 -2.25
C LYS A 146 -1.92 -32.51 -2.62
N LYS A 147 -0.65 -32.91 -2.61
CA LYS A 147 -0.22 -34.29 -2.85
C LYS A 147 -0.66 -35.22 -1.72
N ASP A 148 -0.42 -34.83 -0.47
CA ASP A 148 -0.77 -35.65 0.70
C ASP A 148 -2.28 -35.83 0.84
N SER A 149 -3.07 -34.78 0.60
CA SER A 149 -4.54 -34.87 0.62
C SER A 149 -5.09 -35.83 -0.45
N LYS A 150 -4.49 -35.88 -1.64
CA LYS A 150 -4.86 -36.85 -2.69
C LYS A 150 -4.53 -38.27 -2.29
N ILE A 151 -3.37 -38.50 -1.66
CA ILE A 151 -2.95 -39.82 -1.17
C ILE A 151 -3.90 -40.30 -0.08
N VAL A 152 -4.26 -39.44 0.87
CA VAL A 152 -5.20 -39.76 1.95
C VAL A 152 -6.58 -40.11 1.38
N LYS A 153 -7.12 -39.30 0.46
CA LYS A 153 -8.41 -39.59 -0.20
C LYS A 153 -8.40 -40.94 -0.92
N ALA A 154 -7.37 -41.23 -1.70
CA ALA A 154 -7.24 -42.51 -2.40
C ALA A 154 -7.15 -43.71 -1.44
N LYS A 155 -6.48 -43.55 -0.28
CA LYS A 155 -6.39 -44.60 0.75
C LYS A 155 -7.73 -44.85 1.43
N VAL A 156 -8.51 -43.80 1.71
CA VAL A 156 -9.85 -43.90 2.29
C VAL A 156 -10.82 -44.59 1.31
N GLU A 157 -10.78 -44.20 0.04
CA GLU A 157 -11.63 -44.77 -1.01
C GLU A 157 -11.36 -46.27 -1.20
N ARG A 158 -10.08 -46.67 -1.28
CA ARG A 158 -9.69 -48.09 -1.34
C ARG A 158 -10.20 -48.91 -0.14
N LYS A 159 -10.09 -48.37 1.08
CA LYS A 159 -10.62 -49.03 2.28
C LYS A 159 -12.15 -49.16 2.23
N SER A 160 -12.85 -48.14 1.73
CA SER A 160 -14.31 -48.17 1.63
C SER A 160 -14.84 -49.17 0.60
N ILE A 161 -14.09 -49.39 -0.49
CA ILE A 161 -14.42 -50.40 -1.51
C ILE A 161 -14.19 -51.81 -0.95
N ALA A 162 -13.07 -52.03 -0.24
CA ALA A 162 -12.75 -53.33 0.34
C ALA A 162 -13.71 -53.78 1.46
N LEU A 163 -14.40 -52.85 2.13
CA LEU A 163 -15.40 -53.17 3.17
C LEU A 163 -16.79 -53.49 2.61
N LYS A 164 -17.02 -53.27 1.31
CA LYS A 164 -18.30 -53.50 0.63
C LYS A 164 -18.32 -54.76 -0.23
N ALA A 165 -17.20 -55.47 -0.32
CA ALA A 165 -17.03 -56.75 -1.01
C ALA A 165 -16.94 -57.88 0.03
#